data_AF-B9TCY2-F1
#
_entry.id   AF-B9TCY2-F1
#
_cell.length_a   1.000
_cell.length_b   1.000
_cell.length_c   1.000
_cell.angle_alpha   90.00
_cell.angle_beta   90.00
_cell.angle_gamma   90.00
#
_symmetry.space_group_name_H-M   'P 1'
#
loop_
_entity.id
_entity.type
_entity.pdbx_description
1 polymer ?
#
loop_
_entity_poly.entity_id
_entity_poly.type
_entity_poly.pdbx_seq_one_letter_code
_entity_poly.pdbx_strand_id
1 'polypeptide(L)'
;MAGLKDINFVFGANGAGKTTIGRVVANKSKHEHANCSITWRDGVEMQPLVYNRDFVDANFNIEGSLKGIFTLGEKDIANELAVKAKKEEVDRYVKEIAQRANTLGDAGQKSGKLGELAELEADFKERCWTQKRKHDEAFSEAFAGARNDAAKFKERLLQQLQSN
;
A
#
# COMPACT_ATOMS: atom_id res chain seq x y z
N MET A 1 38.50 -47.94 11.32
CA MET A 1 37.94 -47.03 10.29
C MET A 1 36.42 -46.92 10.46
N ALA A 2 35.96 -46.43 11.60
CA ALA A 2 34.53 -46.18 11.80
C ALA A 2 34.27 -44.68 11.58
N GLY A 3 33.32 -44.33 10.70
CA GLY A 3 32.89 -42.94 10.47
C GLY A 3 33.09 -42.38 9.05
N LEU A 4 33.59 -43.17 8.09
CA LEU A 4 33.62 -42.75 6.69
C LEU A 4 32.24 -42.95 6.05
N LYS A 5 31.76 -41.95 5.32
CA LYS A 5 30.53 -42.02 4.52
C LYS A 5 30.89 -42.27 3.05
N ASP A 6 30.01 -42.96 2.34
CA ASP A 6 30.14 -43.14 0.90
C ASP A 6 29.99 -41.79 0.20
N ILE A 7 30.95 -41.44 -0.66
CA ILE A 7 30.95 -40.22 -1.48
C ILE A 7 30.95 -40.64 -2.94
N ASN A 8 30.02 -40.06 -3.71
CA ASN A 8 29.94 -40.27 -5.16
C ASN A 8 30.47 -39.04 -5.90
N PHE A 9 31.29 -39.27 -6.93
CA PHE A 9 31.82 -38.22 -7.79
C PHE A 9 31.23 -38.37 -9.20
N VAL A 10 30.67 -37.28 -9.73
CA VAL A 10 30.13 -37.22 -11.10
C VAL A 10 30.86 -36.13 -11.87
N PHE A 11 31.50 -36.49 -12.98
CA PHE A 11 32.31 -35.59 -13.81
C PHE A 11 32.01 -35.79 -15.30
N GLY A 12 32.41 -34.81 -16.10
CA GLY A 12 32.15 -34.78 -17.54
C GLY A 12 32.43 -33.40 -18.13
N ALA A 13 32.39 -33.27 -19.45
CA ALA A 13 32.65 -32.01 -20.15
C ALA A 13 31.64 -30.89 -19.77
N ASN A 14 31.97 -29.64 -20.12
CA ASN A 14 31.01 -28.54 -20.04
C ASN A 14 29.81 -28.84 -20.96
N GLY A 15 28.59 -28.65 -20.45
CA GLY A 15 27.37 -29.02 -21.18
C GLY A 15 26.91 -30.47 -21.00
N ALA A 16 27.67 -31.35 -20.34
CA ALA A 16 27.27 -32.75 -20.09
C ALA A 16 26.09 -32.93 -19.11
N GLY A 17 25.43 -31.85 -18.67
CA GLY A 17 24.24 -31.93 -17.81
C GLY A 17 24.49 -32.13 -16.32
N LYS A 18 25.73 -32.01 -15.82
CA LYS A 18 26.06 -32.17 -14.39
C LYS A 18 25.17 -31.31 -13.46
N THR A 19 25.05 -30.01 -13.78
CA THR A 19 24.18 -29.08 -13.03
C THR A 19 22.71 -29.44 -13.17
N THR A 20 22.29 -29.94 -14.34
CA THR A 20 20.91 -30.37 -14.62
C THR A 20 20.50 -31.52 -13.72
N ILE A 21 21.37 -32.52 -13.52
CA ILE A 21 21.12 -33.63 -12.58
C ILE A 21 20.90 -33.07 -11.17
N GLY A 22 21.74 -32.12 -10.73
CA GLY A 22 21.56 -31.45 -9.44
C GLY A 22 20.20 -30.74 -9.32
N ARG A 23 19.71 -30.08 -10.38
CA ARG A 23 18.40 -29.42 -10.40
C ARG A 23 17.23 -30.40 -10.28
N VAL A 24 17.31 -31.55 -10.96
CA VAL A 24 16.32 -32.63 -10.83
C VAL A 24 16.29 -33.16 -9.39
N VAL A 25 17.45 -33.35 -8.77
CA VAL A 25 17.56 -33.76 -7.36
C VAL A 25 17.00 -32.69 -6.42
N ALA A 26 17.24 -31.41 -6.69
CA ALA A 26 16.76 -30.31 -5.86
C ALA A 26 15.22 -30.23 -5.84
N ASN A 27 14.56 -30.44 -6.99
CA ASN A 27 13.10 -30.40 -7.06
C ASN A 27 12.55 -31.18 -8.26
N LYS A 28 12.27 -32.47 -8.09
CA LYS A 28 11.66 -33.31 -9.13
C LYS A 28 10.28 -32.82 -9.59
N SER A 29 9.53 -32.08 -8.76
CA SER A 29 8.14 -31.71 -9.07
C SER A 29 7.99 -30.64 -10.16
N LYS A 30 9.08 -30.00 -10.59
CA LYS A 30 9.03 -29.02 -11.67
C LYS A 30 8.63 -29.66 -13.00
N HIS A 31 7.82 -28.94 -13.79
CA HIS A 31 7.36 -29.39 -15.11
C HIS A 31 8.51 -29.78 -16.05
N GLU A 32 9.63 -29.06 -16.00
CA GLU A 32 10.85 -29.34 -16.78
C GLU A 32 11.51 -30.70 -16.45
N HIS A 33 11.08 -31.36 -15.38
CA HIS A 33 11.59 -32.65 -14.92
C HIS A 33 10.53 -33.76 -14.98
N ALA A 34 9.41 -33.56 -15.69
CA ALA A 34 8.31 -34.52 -15.78
C ALA A 34 8.74 -35.91 -16.27
N ASN A 35 9.76 -35.97 -17.13
CA ASN A 35 10.31 -37.22 -17.67
C ASN A 35 11.47 -37.80 -16.83
N CYS A 36 11.72 -37.25 -15.63
CA CYS A 36 12.79 -37.70 -14.74
C CYS A 36 12.22 -38.47 -13.53
N SER A 37 12.90 -39.52 -13.11
CA SER A 37 12.56 -40.31 -11.93
C SER A 37 13.73 -40.39 -10.95
N ILE A 38 13.44 -40.20 -9.66
CA ILE A 38 14.35 -40.49 -8.56
C ILE A 38 13.71 -41.58 -7.74
N THR A 39 14.46 -42.64 -7.45
CA THR A 39 14.06 -43.74 -6.59
C THR A 39 14.94 -43.72 -5.36
N TRP A 40 14.32 -43.55 -4.20
CA TRP A 40 15.01 -43.57 -2.92
C TRP A 40 15.09 -44.99 -2.37
N ARG A 41 16.12 -45.27 -1.58
CA ARG A 41 16.25 -46.55 -0.88
C ARG A 41 15.01 -46.73 0.02
N ASP A 42 14.42 -47.92 -0.03
CA ASP A 42 13.21 -48.28 0.73
C ASP A 42 11.98 -47.40 0.44
N GLY A 43 12.00 -46.63 -0.66
CA GLY A 43 10.91 -45.73 -1.04
C GLY A 43 10.77 -44.48 -0.17
N VAL A 44 11.69 -44.24 0.77
CA VAL A 44 11.62 -43.09 1.69
C VAL A 44 12.35 -41.89 1.10
N GLU A 45 11.61 -40.85 0.74
CA GLU A 45 12.20 -39.60 0.25
C GLU A 45 12.97 -38.88 1.35
N MET A 46 14.21 -38.50 1.06
CA MET A 46 15.05 -37.67 1.92
C MET A 46 15.04 -36.24 1.39
N GLN A 47 15.10 -35.26 2.29
CA GLN A 47 15.23 -33.86 1.88
C GLN A 47 16.59 -33.64 1.16
N PRO A 48 16.59 -33.32 -0.13
CA PRO A 48 17.83 -33.06 -0.85
C PRO A 48 18.37 -31.67 -0.49
N LEU A 49 19.67 -31.58 -0.21
CA LEU A 49 20.39 -30.31 -0.03
C LEU A 49 21.35 -30.12 -1.21
N VAL A 50 20.97 -29.26 -2.16
CA VAL A 50 21.71 -29.05 -3.40
C VAL A 50 22.37 -27.67 -3.38
N TYR A 51 23.68 -27.64 -3.14
CA TYR A 51 24.49 -26.42 -3.10
C TYR A 51 25.07 -26.09 -4.48
N ASN A 52 24.22 -25.60 -5.38
CA ASN A 52 24.61 -25.17 -6.72
C ASN A 52 24.46 -23.65 -6.90
N ARG A 53 24.66 -23.14 -8.12
CA ARG A 53 24.49 -21.71 -8.43
C ARG A 53 23.07 -21.23 -8.13
N ASP A 54 22.05 -22.02 -8.40
CA ASP A 54 20.65 -21.64 -8.14
C ASP A 54 20.40 -21.47 -6.64
N PHE A 55 21.00 -22.31 -5.79
CA PHE A 55 20.98 -22.14 -4.34
C PHE A 55 21.64 -20.82 -3.92
N VAL A 56 22.78 -20.48 -4.53
CA VAL A 56 23.45 -19.21 -4.25
C VAL A 56 22.56 -18.04 -4.66
N ASP A 57 22.01 -18.08 -5.87
CA ASP A 57 21.17 -17.01 -6.40
C ASP A 57 19.90 -16.82 -5.55
N ALA A 58 19.25 -17.92 -5.13
CA ALA A 58 18.03 -17.88 -4.33
C ALA A 58 18.23 -17.41 -2.88
N ASN A 59 19.40 -17.66 -2.29
CA ASN A 59 19.64 -17.39 -0.87
C ASN A 59 20.58 -16.21 -0.61
N PHE A 60 21.27 -15.69 -1.62
CA PHE A 60 22.28 -14.64 -1.43
C PHE A 60 22.15 -13.45 -2.36
N ASN A 61 21.21 -13.47 -3.31
CA ASN A 61 21.08 -12.39 -4.29
C ASN A 61 19.97 -11.41 -3.88
N ILE A 62 20.23 -10.62 -2.83
CA ILE A 62 19.43 -9.43 -2.56
C ILE A 62 20.09 -8.26 -3.27
N GLU A 63 19.56 -7.86 -4.43
CA GLU A 63 19.88 -6.55 -4.99
C GLU A 63 19.45 -5.48 -3.96
N GLY A 64 20.42 -4.95 -3.22
CA GLY A 64 20.23 -3.80 -2.34
C GLY A 64 20.11 -4.08 -0.83
N SER A 65 20.36 -5.29 -0.32
CA SER A 65 20.63 -5.44 1.12
C SER A 65 22.09 -5.08 1.41
N LEU A 66 22.36 -4.55 2.60
CA LEU A 66 23.67 -4.09 3.03
C LEU A 66 24.78 -5.09 2.66
N LYS A 67 25.83 -4.61 2.00
CA LYS A 67 27.08 -5.37 1.81
C LYS A 67 27.51 -5.98 3.15
N GLY A 68 27.44 -7.31 3.26
CA GLY A 68 27.91 -8.06 4.42
C GLY A 68 26.83 -8.76 5.26
N ILE A 69 25.54 -8.60 4.96
CA ILE A 69 24.47 -9.36 5.64
C ILE A 69 24.12 -10.58 4.78
N PHE A 70 24.50 -11.77 5.27
CA PHE A 70 24.13 -13.06 4.70
C PHE A 70 22.88 -13.58 5.40
N THR A 71 21.70 -13.32 4.84
CA THR A 71 20.47 -13.95 5.34
C THR A 71 20.41 -15.39 4.85
N LEU A 72 20.27 -16.35 5.77
CA LEU A 72 20.26 -17.77 5.48
C LEU A 72 18.82 -18.24 5.24
N GLY A 73 18.32 -18.09 4.02
CA GLY A 73 17.08 -18.73 3.58
C GLY A 73 16.18 -17.88 2.71
N GLU A 74 15.63 -18.48 1.66
CA GLU A 74 14.64 -17.87 0.74
C GLU A 74 13.45 -17.22 1.47
N LYS A 75 12.97 -17.83 2.56
CA LYS A 75 11.87 -17.29 3.38
C LYS A 75 12.22 -15.97 4.07
N ASP A 76 13.47 -15.81 4.51
CA ASP A 76 13.90 -14.62 5.23
C ASP A 76 14.02 -13.43 4.26
N ILE A 77 14.47 -13.69 3.03
CA ILE A 77 14.52 -12.68 1.95
C ILE A 77 13.11 -12.19 1.58
N ALA A 78 12.17 -13.11 1.39
CA ALA A 78 10.79 -12.75 1.05
C ALA A 78 10.14 -11.88 2.14
N ASN A 79 10.39 -12.20 3.41
CA ASN A 79 9.91 -11.42 4.54
C ASN A 79 10.54 -10.02 4.59
N GLU A 80 11.85 -9.90 4.40
CA GLU A 80 12.54 -8.60 4.36
C GLU A 80 12.02 -7.70 3.24
N LEU A 81 11.81 -8.25 2.04
CA LEU A 81 11.23 -7.53 0.91
C LEU A 81 9.78 -7.09 1.22
N ALA A 82 8.97 -7.95 1.82
CA ALA A 82 7.61 -7.61 2.23
C ALA A 82 7.59 -6.47 3.27
N VAL A 83 8.50 -6.51 4.26
CA VAL A 83 8.64 -5.44 5.26
C VAL A 83 9.05 -4.13 4.60
N LYS A 84 10.01 -4.16 3.66
CA LYS A 84 10.43 -2.96 2.92
C LYS A 84 9.27 -2.35 2.13
N ALA A 85 8.54 -3.15 1.36
CA ALA A 85 7.39 -2.71 0.60
C ALA A 85 6.30 -2.10 1.49
N LYS A 86 6.04 -2.70 2.66
CA LYS A 86 5.08 -2.18 3.64
C LYS A 86 5.52 -0.85 4.25
N LYS A 87 6.81 -0.64 4.51
CA LYS A 87 7.33 0.65 4.96
C LYS A 87 7.15 1.74 3.90
N GLU A 88 7.46 1.46 2.65
CA GLU A 88 7.24 2.40 1.53
C GLU A 88 5.76 2.78 1.37
N GLU A 89 4.86 1.81 1.57
CA GLU A 89 3.41 2.04 1.57
C GLU A 89 2.97 2.94 2.74
N VAL A 90 3.48 2.71 3.95
CA VAL A 90 3.21 3.56 5.11
C VAL A 90 3.68 4.99 4.86
N ASP A 91 4.90 5.17 4.35
CA ASP A 91 5.46 6.51 4.07
C ASP A 91 4.63 7.26 3.02
N ARG A 92 4.09 6.54 2.02
CA ARG A 92 3.15 7.12 1.05
C ARG A 92 1.87 7.59 1.72
N TYR A 93 1.22 6.76 2.54
CA TYR A 93 -0.01 7.15 3.21
C TYR A 93 0.19 8.31 4.19
N VAL A 94 1.32 8.36 4.90
CA VAL A 94 1.66 9.49 5.78
C VAL A 94 1.73 10.81 4.99
N LYS A 95 2.36 10.80 3.81
CA LYS A 95 2.43 11.98 2.94
C LYS A 95 1.04 12.39 2.43
N GLU A 96 0.23 11.43 2.00
CA GLU A 96 -1.14 11.71 1.53
C GLU A 96 -2.03 12.29 2.64
N ILE A 97 -1.94 11.75 3.85
CA ILE A 97 -2.68 12.26 5.03
C ILE A 97 -2.26 13.69 5.31
N ALA A 98 -0.96 13.98 5.36
CA ALA A 98 -0.44 15.33 5.58
C ALA A 98 -0.93 16.32 4.50
N GLN A 99 -0.89 15.92 3.23
CA GLN A 99 -1.37 16.75 2.12
C GLN A 99 -2.88 17.02 2.22
N ARG A 100 -3.68 16.00 2.54
CA ARG A 100 -5.13 16.13 2.72
C ARG A 100 -5.47 17.02 3.91
N ALA A 101 -4.77 16.85 5.03
CA ALA A 101 -4.94 17.69 6.21
C ALA A 101 -4.64 19.16 5.90
N ASN A 102 -3.53 19.45 5.20
CA ASN A 102 -3.21 20.82 4.76
C ASN A 102 -4.26 21.39 3.80
N THR A 103 -4.79 20.57 2.89
CA THR A 103 -5.83 20.98 1.95
C THR A 103 -7.14 21.32 2.66
N LEU A 104 -7.52 20.48 3.63
CA LEU A 104 -8.71 20.70 4.46
C LEU A 104 -8.56 21.98 5.29
N GLY A 105 -7.36 22.20 5.83
CA GLY A 105 -7.01 23.34 6.67
C GLY A 105 -7.59 23.22 8.08
N ASP A 106 -7.57 24.33 8.82
CA ASP A 106 -8.08 24.41 10.19
C ASP A 106 -9.22 25.43 10.28
N ALA A 107 -10.32 25.02 10.92
CA ALA A 107 -11.52 25.85 11.06
C ALA A 107 -11.32 27.05 11.99
N GLY A 108 -10.51 26.91 13.05
CA GLY A 108 -10.22 27.98 14.00
C GLY A 108 -9.27 29.03 13.41
N GLN A 109 -8.32 28.60 12.59
CA GLN A 109 -7.38 29.47 11.87
C GLN A 109 -7.93 29.98 10.53
N LYS A 110 -9.13 29.55 10.12
CA LYS A 110 -9.76 29.86 8.83
C LYS A 110 -8.81 29.63 7.65
N SER A 111 -8.15 28.49 7.62
CA SER A 111 -7.23 28.13 6.54
C SER A 111 -7.80 26.99 5.68
N GLY A 112 -7.22 26.81 4.49
CA GLY A 112 -7.63 25.77 3.54
C GLY A 112 -9.10 25.84 3.15
N LYS A 113 -9.68 24.68 2.82
CA LYS A 113 -11.09 24.58 2.39
C LYS A 113 -12.09 24.96 3.47
N LEU A 114 -11.76 24.74 4.75
CA LEU A 114 -12.62 25.15 5.86
C LEU A 114 -12.67 26.69 6.01
N GLY A 115 -11.54 27.37 5.80
CA GLY A 115 -11.50 28.83 5.73
C GLY A 115 -12.31 29.40 4.58
N GLU A 116 -12.07 28.89 3.36
CA GLU A 116 -12.83 29.28 2.17
C GLU A 116 -14.35 29.10 2.37
N LEU A 117 -14.78 27.99 3.00
CA LEU A 117 -16.18 27.75 3.31
C LEU A 117 -16.73 28.81 4.29
N ALA A 118 -16.00 29.11 5.36
CA ALA A 118 -16.43 30.10 6.34
C ALA A 118 -16.56 31.51 5.73
N GLU A 119 -15.65 31.89 4.83
CA GLU A 119 -15.73 33.14 4.09
C GLU A 119 -16.94 33.17 3.14
N LEU A 120 -17.15 32.10 2.37
CA LEU A 120 -18.27 32.01 1.45
C LEU A 120 -19.62 32.05 2.18
N GLU A 121 -19.72 31.40 3.33
CA GLU A 121 -20.93 31.44 4.16
C GLU A 121 -21.21 32.83 4.72
N ALA A 122 -20.16 33.56 5.13
CA ALA A 122 -20.27 34.92 5.63
C ALA A 122 -20.71 35.89 4.52
N ASP A 123 -20.08 35.81 3.35
CA ASP A 123 -20.44 36.61 2.17
C ASP A 123 -21.88 36.30 1.72
N PHE A 124 -22.26 35.02 1.63
CA PHE A 124 -23.62 34.64 1.26
C PHE A 124 -24.66 35.17 2.26
N LYS A 125 -24.38 35.08 3.56
CA LYS A 125 -25.25 35.64 4.61
C LYS A 125 -25.41 37.15 4.45
N GLU A 126 -24.33 37.88 4.20
CA GLU A 126 -24.37 39.34 4.03
C GLU A 126 -25.13 39.74 2.77
N ARG A 127 -24.95 39.01 1.66
CA ARG A 127 -25.72 39.22 0.42
C ARG A 127 -27.21 39.02 0.64
N CYS A 128 -27.60 37.93 1.30
CA CYS A 128 -29.01 37.67 1.65
C CYS A 128 -29.58 38.80 2.52
N TRP A 129 -28.81 39.23 3.52
CA TRP A 129 -29.23 40.29 4.44
C TRP A 129 -29.32 41.66 3.76
N THR A 130 -28.47 41.94 2.80
CA THR A 130 -28.52 43.16 1.99
C THR A 130 -29.78 43.19 1.12
N GLN A 131 -30.14 42.08 0.47
CA GLN A 131 -31.40 41.99 -0.27
C GLN A 131 -32.61 42.15 0.66
N LYS A 132 -32.58 41.52 1.83
CA LYS A 132 -33.62 41.70 2.85
C LYS A 132 -33.79 43.18 3.22
N ARG A 133 -32.70 43.90 3.52
CA ARG A 133 -32.73 45.32 3.91
C ARG A 133 -33.33 46.20 2.82
N LYS A 134 -32.97 45.94 1.56
CA LYS A 134 -33.50 46.67 0.39
C LYS A 134 -35.03 46.56 0.26
N HIS A 135 -35.59 45.44 0.67
CA HIS A 135 -37.01 45.11 0.49
C HIS A 135 -37.80 45.09 1.81
N ASP A 136 -37.20 45.51 2.93
CA ASP A 136 -37.77 45.33 4.27
C ASP A 136 -39.07 46.10 4.48
N GLU A 137 -39.16 47.33 3.97
CA GLU A 137 -40.37 48.16 4.11
C GLU A 137 -41.55 47.56 3.35
N ALA A 138 -41.31 47.08 2.13
CA ALA A 138 -42.34 46.53 1.24
C ALA A 138 -42.84 45.14 1.68
N PHE A 139 -42.00 44.35 2.35
CA PHE A 139 -42.30 42.95 2.70
C PHE A 139 -42.16 42.67 4.20
N SER A 140 -42.34 43.70 5.01
CA SER A 140 -42.19 43.68 6.47
C SER A 140 -42.99 42.57 7.16
N GLU A 141 -44.22 42.31 6.71
CA GLU A 141 -45.08 41.23 7.21
C GLU A 141 -44.62 39.85 6.72
N ALA A 142 -44.21 39.73 5.45
CA ALA A 142 -43.73 38.47 4.87
C ALA A 142 -42.43 37.96 5.54
N PHE A 143 -41.60 38.89 6.04
CA PHE A 143 -40.36 38.57 6.75
C PHE A 143 -40.56 38.26 8.25
N ALA A 144 -41.78 38.35 8.78
CA ALA A 144 -42.07 38.09 10.20
C ALA A 144 -41.52 36.74 10.67
N GLY A 145 -40.88 36.72 11.84
CA GLY A 145 -40.21 35.54 12.41
C GLY A 145 -38.74 35.34 12.01
N ALA A 146 -38.31 35.87 10.86
CA ALA A 146 -36.91 35.84 10.41
C ALA A 146 -36.31 37.26 10.22
N ARG A 147 -37.11 38.31 10.39
CA ARG A 147 -36.80 39.71 10.06
C ARG A 147 -35.61 40.31 10.82
N ASN A 148 -35.32 39.82 12.02
CA ASN A 148 -34.34 40.41 12.95
C ASN A 148 -33.05 39.58 13.09
N ASP A 149 -32.92 38.47 12.36
CA ASP A 149 -31.76 37.58 12.47
C ASP A 149 -31.31 37.15 11.06
N ALA A 150 -30.13 37.60 10.67
CA ALA A 150 -29.56 37.32 9.36
C ALA A 150 -29.29 35.83 9.12
N ALA A 151 -29.03 35.04 10.17
CA ALA A 151 -28.84 33.60 10.04
C ALA A 151 -30.19 32.91 9.78
N LYS A 152 -31.22 33.24 10.56
CA LYS A 152 -32.58 32.71 10.34
C LYS A 152 -33.16 33.13 8.99
N PHE A 153 -32.84 34.34 8.53
CA PHE A 153 -33.25 34.80 7.21
C PHE A 153 -32.58 34.01 6.08
N LYS A 154 -31.25 33.79 6.15
CA LYS A 154 -30.53 32.91 5.22
C LYS A 154 -31.15 31.51 5.17
N GLU A 155 -31.39 30.91 6.34
CA GLU A 155 -31.96 29.56 6.44
C GLU A 155 -33.35 29.47 5.82
N ARG A 156 -34.23 30.42 6.13
CA ARG A 156 -35.58 30.50 5.54
C ARG A 156 -35.52 30.69 4.03
N LEU A 157 -34.60 31.50 3.51
CA LEU A 157 -34.42 31.68 2.07
C LEU A 157 -34.05 30.34 1.37
N LEU A 158 -33.12 29.58 1.96
CA LEU A 158 -32.71 28.28 1.43
C LEU A 158 -33.86 27.25 1.47
N GLN A 159 -34.65 27.24 2.54
CA GLN A 159 -35.84 26.37 2.65
C GLN A 159 -36.88 26.72 1.57
N GLN A 160 -37.11 28.01 1.31
CA GLN A 160 -38.05 28.47 0.29
C GLN A 160 -37.56 28.18 -1.14
N LEU A 161 -36.24 28.16 -1.38
CA LEU A 161 -35.67 27.73 -2.66
C LEU A 161 -35.90 26.23 -2.92
N GLN A 162 -35.88 25.40 -1.88
CA GLN A 162 -36.10 23.95 -2.01
C GLN A 162 -37.58 23.55 -2.14
N SER A 163 -38.50 24.42 -1.67
CA SER A 163 -39.94 24.14 -1.62
C SER A 163 -40.73 24.80 -2.77
N ASN A 164 -40.07 25.58 -3.63
CA ASN A 164 -40.60 26.10 -4.90
C ASN A 164 -40.05 25.29 -6.07
#